data_AF-A0A6M0H9N9-F1
#
_entry.id   AF-A0A6M0H9N9-F1
#
_cell.length_a   1.000
_cell.length_b   1.000
_cell.length_c   1.000
_cell.angle_alpha   90.00
_cell.angle_beta   90.00
_cell.angle_gamma   90.00
#
_symmetry.space_group_name_H-M   'P 1'
#
loop_
_entity.id
_entity.type
_entity.pdbx_description
1 polymer ?
#
loop_
_entity_poly.entity_id
_entity_poly.type
_entity_poly.pdbx_seq_one_letter_code
_entity_poly.pdbx_strand_id
1 'polypeptide(L)'
;MTTNQGAPIYNDSNSLTVGDRGPTLLQDIQLIEKLSNFNRERIPERVVHAKGAGAYGVFKVHNCMKKYTEAKFLQGQGTETATFVRFSTVIGSKGSADTLRDPRGFAVKFYTEDGNYDLVGNHIPVFFIRDAMKFPDMVHSFKPSPDTNLHDPNRFWDFITNSPESTHMITWLFSDRGTIKSYRKIEGFGVNTYVWVNNQGERHFVKYHWKPLAGLETITRDESMILAGTDPDIATRDLYDTLNNGKTIEYDLFVQLMKEHEELDNDFDPLDATKVWPERLYPLIKVGRLTLNRAPKDFFTEVEQAAFCPANLIPGIEASNDKLLQGRLFAYHDSQRYRIGKNFEQLQVNKPKVQVDNNIEDGAMNYHIREGKVNYKPNSLNDNRPIENKEQNKNMVFIEGKIQRNNIPITDDFSQAGDRYRAFSKIEQDHLVDNLIDDLLKVDKFIQKKAVINFMKSDKELGTRVKDGLKL
;
A
#
# COMPACT_ATOMS: atom_id res chain seq x y z
N MET A 1 36.27 -7.66 -17.09
CA MET A 1 35.50 -6.52 -16.54
C MET A 1 35.57 -5.39 -17.56
N THR A 2 34.57 -4.51 -17.64
CA THR A 2 34.52 -3.41 -18.61
C THR A 2 34.02 -2.11 -17.96
N THR A 3 34.31 -0.96 -18.57
CA THR A 3 33.67 0.34 -18.26
C THR A 3 32.23 0.36 -18.79
N ASN A 4 31.47 1.41 -18.47
CA ASN A 4 30.11 1.59 -18.98
C ASN A 4 30.05 1.81 -20.50
N GLN A 5 31.15 2.25 -21.13
CA GLN A 5 31.28 2.37 -22.59
C GLN A 5 31.78 1.07 -23.24
N GLY A 6 31.95 0.00 -22.46
CA GLY A 6 32.35 -1.33 -22.95
C GLY A 6 33.85 -1.52 -23.15
N ALA A 7 34.70 -0.56 -22.74
CA ALA A 7 36.15 -0.72 -22.81
C ALA A 7 36.65 -1.73 -21.77
N PRO A 8 37.66 -2.58 -22.10
CA PRO A 8 38.18 -3.58 -21.17
C PRO A 8 38.92 -2.94 -19.98
N ILE A 9 38.69 -3.49 -18.79
CA ILE A 9 39.39 -3.15 -17.55
C ILE A 9 40.43 -4.24 -17.25
N TYR A 10 41.70 -3.83 -17.13
CA TYR A 10 42.82 -4.74 -16.90
C TYR A 10 43.31 -4.74 -15.43
N ASN A 11 43.01 -3.70 -14.64
CA ASN A 11 43.36 -3.62 -13.21
C ASN A 11 42.23 -2.90 -12.46
N ASP A 12 41.52 -3.60 -11.57
CA ASP A 12 40.44 -3.03 -10.76
C ASP A 12 40.79 -2.96 -9.26
N SER A 13 42.07 -3.13 -8.94
CA SER A 13 42.56 -3.15 -7.56
C SER A 13 43.46 -1.97 -7.22
N ASN A 14 44.02 -1.29 -8.21
CA ASN A 14 44.99 -0.21 -8.00
C ASN A 14 44.65 0.99 -8.88
N SER A 15 44.65 2.18 -8.29
CA SER A 15 44.52 3.44 -9.04
C SER A 15 45.80 3.76 -9.82
N LEU A 16 45.66 4.56 -10.89
CA LEU A 16 46.77 5.11 -11.63
C LEU A 16 47.49 6.19 -10.80
N THR A 17 48.79 5.99 -10.53
CA THR A 17 49.59 6.84 -9.65
C THR A 17 50.95 7.21 -10.27
N VAL A 18 51.61 8.23 -9.71
CA VAL A 18 53.02 8.56 -10.06
C VAL A 18 53.98 7.63 -9.34
N GLY A 19 54.24 6.46 -9.93
CA GLY A 19 55.05 5.41 -9.30
C GLY A 19 54.38 4.81 -8.05
N ASP A 20 55.05 3.85 -7.40
CA ASP A 20 54.43 2.97 -6.40
C ASP A 20 53.89 3.67 -5.14
N ARG A 21 54.28 4.93 -4.89
CA ARG A 21 53.90 5.71 -3.69
C ARG A 21 53.51 7.16 -3.98
N GLY A 22 53.30 7.53 -5.25
CA GLY A 22 52.93 8.88 -5.64
C GLY A 22 51.42 9.14 -5.59
N PRO A 23 51.00 10.38 -5.89
CA PRO A 23 49.58 10.74 -5.94
C PRO A 23 48.84 10.04 -7.08
N THR A 24 47.53 9.86 -6.91
CA THR A 24 46.61 9.41 -7.96
C THR A 24 46.47 10.46 -9.06
N LEU A 25 46.32 10.03 -10.30
CA LEU A 25 46.16 10.90 -11.46
C LEU A 25 44.67 11.05 -11.84
N LEU A 26 44.25 12.28 -12.14
CA LEU A 26 42.88 12.58 -12.57
C LEU A 26 42.51 11.91 -13.92
N GLN A 27 43.49 11.47 -14.71
CA GLN A 27 43.25 10.74 -15.95
C GLN A 27 42.85 9.26 -15.73
N ASP A 28 42.74 8.80 -14.48
CA ASP A 28 42.18 7.48 -14.15
C ASP A 28 40.65 7.48 -14.33
N ILE A 29 40.21 7.38 -15.59
CA ILE A 29 38.79 7.43 -15.95
C ILE A 29 38.03 6.23 -15.37
N GLN A 30 38.67 5.06 -15.23
CA GLN A 30 38.06 3.89 -14.59
C GLN A 30 37.73 4.17 -13.12
N LEU A 31 38.68 4.72 -12.36
CA LEU A 31 38.45 5.12 -10.97
C LEU A 31 37.31 6.14 -10.86
N ILE A 32 37.35 7.18 -11.69
CA ILE A 32 36.35 8.27 -11.67
C ILE A 32 34.97 7.73 -12.01
N GLU A 33 34.84 6.91 -13.04
CA GLU A 33 33.56 6.33 -13.44
C GLU A 33 33.00 5.44 -12.32
N LYS A 34 33.82 4.55 -11.74
CA LYS A 34 33.39 3.64 -10.67
C LYS A 34 32.89 4.41 -9.44
N LEU A 35 33.67 5.38 -8.96
CA LEU A 35 33.31 6.18 -7.78
C LEU A 35 32.11 7.10 -8.04
N SER A 36 32.01 7.69 -9.24
CA SER A 36 30.90 8.60 -9.56
C SER A 36 29.56 7.87 -9.69
N ASN A 37 29.55 6.62 -10.16
CA ASN A 37 28.36 5.76 -10.16
C ASN A 37 27.99 5.32 -8.73
N PHE A 38 28.96 4.87 -7.93
CA PHE A 38 28.75 4.52 -6.53
C PHE A 38 28.09 5.66 -5.74
N ASN A 39 28.59 6.89 -5.92
CA ASN A 39 28.04 8.09 -5.26
C ASN A 39 26.58 8.40 -5.64
N ARG A 40 26.01 7.76 -6.68
CA ARG A 40 24.67 8.01 -7.23
C ARG A 40 23.74 6.80 -7.14
N GLU A 41 24.11 5.76 -6.38
CA GLU A 41 23.27 4.57 -6.22
C GLU A 41 21.96 4.84 -5.46
N ARG A 42 21.93 5.85 -4.59
CA ARG A 42 20.77 6.11 -3.72
C ARG A 42 19.77 7.05 -4.40
N ILE A 43 18.52 6.61 -4.44
CA ILE A 43 17.35 7.43 -4.77
C ILE A 43 16.58 7.74 -3.49
N PRO A 44 15.67 8.74 -3.47
CA PRO A 44 14.79 8.94 -2.33
C PRO A 44 14.01 7.65 -2.00
N GLU A 45 13.88 7.34 -0.72
CA GLU A 45 12.95 6.27 -0.29
C GLU A 45 11.49 6.72 -0.48
N ARG A 46 10.55 5.78 -0.32
CA ARG A 46 9.12 6.16 -0.28
C ARG A 46 8.86 6.98 0.99
N VAL A 47 8.08 8.04 0.88
CA VAL A 47 7.74 8.92 2.03
C VAL A 47 7.09 8.15 3.20
N VAL A 48 6.31 7.13 2.85
CA VAL A 48 5.78 6.09 3.74
C VAL A 48 5.97 4.73 3.07
N HIS A 49 5.93 3.65 3.84
CA HIS A 49 6.16 2.29 3.35
C HIS A 49 7.55 2.08 2.73
N ALA A 50 8.58 2.75 3.28
CA ALA A 50 9.96 2.66 2.79
C ALA A 50 10.54 1.26 2.94
N LYS A 51 10.42 0.68 4.14
CA LYS A 51 10.80 -0.72 4.42
C LYS A 51 9.79 -1.69 3.83
N GLY A 52 10.26 -2.68 3.07
CA GLY A 52 9.38 -3.69 2.50
C GLY A 52 10.08 -4.72 1.63
N ALA A 53 9.32 -5.72 1.21
CA ALA A 53 9.78 -6.86 0.44
C ALA A 53 8.81 -7.16 -0.71
N GLY A 54 9.30 -7.70 -1.83
CA GLY A 54 8.49 -7.94 -3.01
C GLY A 54 8.60 -9.37 -3.53
N ALA A 55 7.60 -9.80 -4.29
CA ALA A 55 7.54 -11.11 -4.93
C ALA A 55 6.68 -11.08 -6.19
N TYR A 56 7.01 -11.91 -7.16
CA TYR A 56 6.18 -12.17 -8.33
C TYR A 56 5.28 -13.36 -8.09
N GLY A 57 4.18 -13.39 -8.83
CA GLY A 57 3.21 -14.48 -8.75
C GLY A 57 2.25 -14.50 -9.92
N VAL A 58 1.22 -15.31 -9.77
CA VAL A 58 0.09 -15.43 -10.69
C VAL A 58 -1.20 -15.38 -9.89
N PHE A 59 -2.15 -14.57 -10.34
CA PHE A 59 -3.53 -14.61 -9.88
C PHE A 59 -4.35 -15.49 -10.81
N LYS A 60 -5.09 -16.45 -10.25
CA LYS A 60 -5.96 -17.37 -10.97
C LYS A 60 -7.40 -17.21 -10.53
N VAL A 61 -8.29 -16.92 -11.46
CA VAL A 61 -9.73 -16.78 -11.19
C VAL A 61 -10.33 -18.13 -10.79
N HIS A 62 -11.07 -18.14 -9.70
CA HIS A 62 -11.86 -19.29 -9.25
C HIS A 62 -13.32 -19.14 -9.66
N ASN A 63 -13.93 -18.00 -9.38
CA ASN A 63 -15.32 -17.70 -9.75
C ASN A 63 -15.32 -16.53 -10.74
N CYS A 64 -16.04 -16.71 -11.85
CA CYS A 64 -16.24 -15.66 -12.84
C CYS A 64 -17.01 -14.46 -12.24
N MET A 65 -16.50 -13.24 -12.43
CA MET A 65 -17.10 -12.01 -11.89
C MET A 65 -17.87 -11.18 -12.92
N LYS A 66 -18.17 -11.74 -14.12
CA LYS A 66 -18.86 -11.04 -15.22
C LYS A 66 -20.18 -10.37 -14.84
N LYS A 67 -20.85 -10.91 -13.82
CA LYS A 67 -22.11 -10.37 -13.30
C LYS A 67 -21.92 -8.97 -12.68
N TYR A 68 -20.74 -8.69 -12.17
CA TYR A 68 -20.47 -7.51 -11.35
C TYR A 68 -19.47 -6.56 -12.02
N THR A 69 -18.51 -7.07 -12.78
CA THR A 69 -17.47 -6.27 -13.44
C THR A 69 -17.18 -6.78 -14.86
N GLU A 70 -16.89 -5.87 -15.78
CA GLU A 70 -16.37 -6.16 -17.12
C GLU A 70 -14.84 -6.36 -17.17
N ALA A 71 -14.15 -6.24 -16.03
CA ALA A 71 -12.70 -6.38 -15.95
C ALA A 71 -12.24 -7.74 -16.51
N LYS A 72 -11.52 -7.71 -17.63
CA LYS A 72 -11.27 -8.91 -18.47
C LYS A 72 -10.55 -10.03 -17.72
N PHE A 73 -9.63 -9.67 -16.84
CA PHE A 73 -8.86 -10.64 -16.03
C PHE A 73 -9.73 -11.45 -15.05
N LEU A 74 -11.00 -11.10 -14.84
CA LEU A 74 -11.95 -11.78 -13.95
C LEU A 74 -13.09 -12.52 -14.68
N GLN A 75 -13.07 -12.57 -16.02
CA GLN A 75 -14.21 -13.06 -16.81
C GLN A 75 -14.26 -14.58 -16.96
N GLY A 76 -13.11 -15.26 -16.96
CA GLY A 76 -13.02 -16.71 -17.16
C GLY A 76 -12.57 -17.42 -15.89
N GLN A 77 -13.26 -18.50 -15.50
CA GLN A 77 -12.71 -19.39 -14.48
C GLN A 77 -11.40 -20.00 -15.00
N GLY A 78 -10.38 -20.00 -14.15
CA GLY A 78 -9.05 -20.48 -14.51
C GLY A 78 -8.20 -19.47 -15.28
N THR A 79 -8.71 -18.28 -15.63
CA THR A 79 -7.90 -17.21 -16.21
C THR A 79 -6.75 -16.86 -15.27
N GLU A 80 -5.54 -16.86 -15.81
CA GLU A 80 -4.32 -16.54 -15.09
C GLU A 80 -3.81 -15.16 -15.49
N THR A 81 -3.35 -14.40 -14.51
CA THR A 81 -2.83 -13.04 -14.70
C THR A 81 -1.54 -12.91 -13.91
N ALA A 82 -0.46 -12.50 -14.57
CA ALA A 82 0.80 -12.26 -13.89
C ALA A 82 0.65 -11.13 -12.86
N THR A 83 1.33 -11.25 -11.73
CA THR A 83 1.29 -10.26 -10.66
C THR A 83 2.66 -9.93 -10.10
N PHE A 84 2.80 -8.72 -9.56
CA PHE A 84 3.88 -8.34 -8.66
C PHE A 84 3.28 -7.80 -7.36
N VAL A 85 3.79 -8.26 -6.22
CA VAL A 85 3.31 -7.88 -4.89
C VAL A 85 4.44 -7.25 -4.10
N ARG A 86 4.13 -6.18 -3.36
CA ARG A 86 5.03 -5.60 -2.37
C ARG A 86 4.34 -5.49 -1.02
N PHE A 87 4.97 -6.09 -0.01
CA PHE A 87 4.65 -5.91 1.40
C PHE A 87 5.56 -4.86 2.02
N SER A 88 5.11 -4.23 3.10
CA SER A 88 5.89 -3.17 3.77
C SER A 88 5.39 -2.87 5.17
N THR A 89 6.21 -2.24 6.02
CA THR A 89 5.72 -1.42 7.16
C THR A 89 5.24 -0.05 6.62
N VAL A 90 4.96 0.95 7.47
CA VAL A 90 4.48 2.29 7.05
C VAL A 90 5.45 3.40 7.45
N ILE A 91 5.73 3.55 8.75
CA ILE A 91 6.38 4.75 9.29
C ILE A 91 7.91 4.62 9.26
N GLY A 92 8.43 3.41 9.44
CA GLY A 92 9.87 3.17 9.43
C GLY A 92 10.54 3.52 8.09
N SER A 93 11.74 4.10 8.16
CA SER A 93 12.63 4.25 7.00
C SER A 93 13.18 2.90 6.52
N LYS A 94 13.90 2.88 5.39
CA LYS A 94 14.37 1.65 4.73
C LYS A 94 15.13 0.66 5.63
N GLY A 95 15.82 1.15 6.66
CA GLY A 95 16.57 0.33 7.63
C GLY A 95 15.82 -0.05 8.91
N SER A 96 14.55 0.31 9.04
CA SER A 96 13.73 -0.03 10.21
C SER A 96 13.43 -1.53 10.30
N ALA A 97 13.04 -1.99 11.50
CA ALA A 97 12.71 -3.38 11.77
C ALA A 97 11.30 -3.75 11.28
N ASP A 98 11.19 -4.94 10.68
CA ASP A 98 9.94 -5.51 10.15
C ASP A 98 8.89 -5.79 11.23
N THR A 99 9.29 -5.95 12.49
CA THR A 99 8.42 -6.35 13.61
C THR A 99 7.80 -5.20 14.38
N LEU A 100 8.18 -3.94 14.11
CA LEU A 100 7.62 -2.77 14.81
C LEU A 100 6.08 -2.72 14.67
N ARG A 101 5.39 -2.20 15.69
CA ARG A 101 3.94 -2.03 15.65
C ARG A 101 3.56 -1.01 14.58
N ASP A 102 2.89 -1.46 13.52
CA ASP A 102 2.59 -0.63 12.36
C ASP A 102 1.53 -1.32 11.48
N PRO A 103 0.75 -0.62 10.65
CA PRO A 103 0.08 -1.29 9.54
C PRO A 103 1.14 -1.93 8.61
N ARG A 104 0.68 -2.85 7.78
CA ARG A 104 1.51 -3.50 6.76
C ARG A 104 0.87 -3.28 5.42
N GLY A 105 1.61 -2.69 4.49
CA GLY A 105 1.17 -2.54 3.10
C GLY A 105 1.03 -3.90 2.44
N PHE A 106 -0.01 -4.05 1.63
CA PHE A 106 -0.27 -5.21 0.77
C PHE A 106 -0.64 -4.68 -0.61
N ALA A 107 0.37 -4.33 -1.41
CA ALA A 107 0.17 -3.78 -2.74
C ALA A 107 0.31 -4.86 -3.81
N VAL A 108 -0.72 -5.03 -4.64
CA VAL A 108 -0.76 -6.02 -5.73
C VAL A 108 -0.92 -5.31 -7.07
N LYS A 109 0.00 -5.55 -7.99
CA LYS A 109 -0.07 -5.14 -9.39
C LYS A 109 -0.46 -6.34 -10.22
N PHE A 110 -1.51 -6.22 -11.02
CA PHE A 110 -1.97 -7.20 -12.00
C PHE A 110 -1.58 -6.71 -13.39
N TYR A 111 -0.84 -7.52 -14.14
CA TYR A 111 -0.50 -7.22 -15.53
C TYR A 111 -1.61 -7.76 -16.45
N THR A 112 -2.70 -7.00 -16.59
CA THR A 112 -3.89 -7.44 -17.34
C THR A 112 -3.80 -7.11 -18.83
N GLU A 113 -4.70 -7.67 -19.62
CA GLU A 113 -4.84 -7.39 -21.05
C GLU A 113 -5.41 -5.99 -21.38
N ASP A 114 -5.93 -5.27 -20.39
CA ASP A 114 -6.37 -3.87 -20.52
C ASP A 114 -5.41 -2.87 -19.86
N GLY A 115 -4.21 -3.34 -19.49
CA GLY A 115 -3.20 -2.54 -18.78
C GLY A 115 -2.97 -3.03 -17.35
N ASN A 116 -2.14 -2.28 -16.61
CA ASN A 116 -1.85 -2.64 -15.22
C ASN A 116 -3.00 -2.19 -14.32
N TYR A 117 -3.50 -3.10 -13.49
CA TYR A 117 -4.41 -2.78 -12.39
C TYR A 117 -3.66 -2.87 -11.06
N ASP A 118 -3.75 -1.85 -10.22
CA ASP A 118 -3.11 -1.86 -8.89
C ASP A 118 -4.16 -1.83 -7.77
N LEU A 119 -4.18 -2.89 -6.96
CA LEU A 119 -4.90 -2.93 -5.69
C LEU A 119 -3.92 -2.66 -4.55
N VAL A 120 -3.90 -1.42 -4.07
CA VAL A 120 -2.95 -0.95 -3.06
C VAL A 120 -3.59 -0.97 -1.68
N GLY A 121 -3.49 -2.12 -1.01
CA GLY A 121 -4.13 -2.39 0.26
C GLY A 121 -3.23 -2.34 1.49
N ASN A 122 -3.80 -2.70 2.64
CA ASN A 122 -3.12 -2.93 3.92
C ASN A 122 -3.62 -4.22 4.57
N HIS A 123 -2.92 -4.75 5.56
CA HIS A 123 -3.36 -5.93 6.32
C HIS A 123 -4.44 -5.66 7.37
N ILE A 124 -4.79 -4.39 7.59
CA ILE A 124 -5.91 -3.98 8.46
C ILE A 124 -7.00 -3.39 7.55
N PRO A 125 -8.29 -3.74 7.74
CA PRO A 125 -9.36 -3.41 6.79
C PRO A 125 -9.85 -1.95 6.83
N VAL A 126 -9.34 -1.15 7.77
CA VAL A 126 -9.72 0.24 7.99
C VAL A 126 -8.49 1.14 8.08
N PHE A 127 -8.70 2.45 8.08
CA PHE A 127 -7.64 3.45 8.21
C PHE A 127 -7.89 4.42 9.38
N PHE A 128 -6.87 5.21 9.75
CA PHE A 128 -6.97 6.16 10.87
C PHE A 128 -7.82 7.39 10.59
N ILE A 129 -7.98 7.74 9.31
CA ILE A 129 -8.63 8.96 8.83
C ILE A 129 -9.52 8.61 7.64
N ARG A 130 -10.51 9.47 7.39
CA ARG A 130 -11.46 9.32 6.28
C ARG A 130 -11.30 10.33 5.15
N ASP A 131 -10.38 11.28 5.29
CA ASP A 131 -10.14 12.34 4.31
C ASP A 131 -8.64 12.50 4.06
N ALA A 132 -8.23 12.48 2.80
CA ALA A 132 -6.82 12.56 2.40
C ALA A 132 -6.15 13.87 2.82
N MET A 133 -6.92 14.94 3.07
CA MET A 133 -6.37 16.22 3.53
C MET A 133 -5.62 16.09 4.86
N LYS A 134 -6.01 15.14 5.73
CA LYS A 134 -5.34 14.87 7.02
C LYS A 134 -4.13 13.92 6.90
N PHE A 135 -3.86 13.36 5.72
CA PHE A 135 -2.81 12.34 5.56
C PHE A 135 -1.41 12.89 5.90
N PRO A 136 -0.99 14.09 5.45
CA PRO A 136 0.30 14.66 5.86
C PRO A 136 0.37 14.90 7.38
N ASP A 137 -0.69 15.43 8.00
CA ASP A 137 -0.73 15.68 9.45
C ASP A 137 -0.59 14.38 10.25
N MET A 138 -1.32 13.35 9.84
CA MET A 138 -1.24 12.00 10.42
C MET A 138 0.19 11.46 10.31
N VAL A 139 0.77 11.45 9.10
CA VAL A 139 2.13 10.92 8.88
C VAL A 139 3.16 11.71 9.67
N HIS A 140 3.07 13.05 9.70
CA HIS A 140 3.97 13.89 10.49
C HIS A 140 3.90 13.55 11.97
N SER A 141 2.70 13.32 12.51
CA SER A 141 2.50 12.97 13.92
C SER A 141 3.08 11.59 14.28
N PHE A 142 3.16 10.67 13.32
CA PHE A 142 3.64 9.30 13.55
C PHE A 142 5.15 9.16 13.31
N LYS A 143 5.69 9.90 12.33
CA LYS A 143 7.12 9.97 12.03
C LYS A 143 7.91 10.63 13.17
N PRO A 144 9.25 10.47 13.20
CA PRO A 144 10.10 11.13 14.19
C PRO A 144 9.85 12.64 14.27
N SER A 145 9.98 13.21 15.47
CA SER A 145 9.77 14.62 15.74
C SER A 145 10.75 15.50 14.95
N PRO A 146 10.32 16.63 14.38
CA PRO A 146 11.19 17.45 13.53
C PRO A 146 12.36 18.13 14.27
N ASP A 147 12.28 18.27 15.59
CA ASP A 147 13.29 18.90 16.43
C ASP A 147 14.34 17.91 16.98
N THR A 148 13.93 16.68 17.30
CA THR A 148 14.79 15.66 17.92
C THR A 148 15.14 14.50 16.99
N ASN A 149 14.38 14.32 15.90
CA ASN A 149 14.43 13.13 15.05
C ASN A 149 14.21 11.81 15.83
N LEU A 150 13.52 11.88 16.97
CA LEU A 150 13.12 10.74 17.78
C LEU A 150 11.63 10.46 17.61
N HIS A 151 11.23 9.18 17.74
CA HIS A 151 9.82 8.87 17.83
C HIS A 151 9.27 9.35 19.19
N ASP A 152 8.17 10.09 19.14
CA ASP A 152 7.52 10.67 20.32
C ASP A 152 6.05 10.23 20.37
N PRO A 153 5.68 9.35 21.33
CA PRO A 153 4.29 8.93 21.54
C PRO A 153 3.34 10.10 21.82
N ASN A 154 3.79 11.23 22.36
CA ASN A 154 2.94 12.40 22.57
C ASN A 154 2.40 12.94 21.24
N ARG A 155 3.23 13.02 20.20
CA ARG A 155 2.83 13.52 18.89
C ARG A 155 1.82 12.58 18.23
N PHE A 156 2.07 11.27 18.30
CA PHE A 156 1.16 10.25 17.81
C PHE A 156 -0.20 10.35 18.52
N TRP A 157 -0.20 10.28 19.84
CA TRP A 157 -1.44 10.26 20.63
C TRP A 157 -2.17 11.60 20.63
N ASP A 158 -1.50 12.74 20.51
CA ASP A 158 -2.19 14.03 20.36
C ASP A 158 -3.01 14.05 19.07
N PHE A 159 -2.44 13.64 17.93
CA PHE A 159 -3.20 13.55 16.69
C PHE A 159 -4.37 12.56 16.79
N ILE A 160 -4.10 11.35 17.31
CA ILE A 160 -5.09 10.27 17.44
C ILE A 160 -6.25 10.70 18.35
N THR A 161 -5.97 11.31 19.50
CA THR A 161 -7.02 11.69 20.45
C THR A 161 -7.86 12.87 19.99
N ASN A 162 -7.31 13.75 19.14
CA ASN A 162 -8.06 14.83 18.48
C ASN A 162 -8.70 14.38 17.14
N SER A 163 -8.54 13.11 16.75
CA SER A 163 -9.11 12.50 15.54
C SER A 163 -9.91 11.25 15.92
N PRO A 164 -11.10 11.40 16.54
CA PRO A 164 -11.85 10.28 17.10
C PRO A 164 -12.17 9.17 16.09
N GLU A 165 -12.23 9.49 14.79
CA GLU A 165 -12.41 8.52 13.71
C GLU A 165 -11.32 7.43 13.66
N SER A 166 -10.15 7.70 14.26
CA SER A 166 -9.04 6.76 14.34
C SER A 166 -9.25 5.64 15.37
N THR A 167 -10.25 5.75 16.26
CA THR A 167 -10.43 4.83 17.41
C THR A 167 -10.59 3.38 16.96
N HIS A 168 -11.31 3.14 15.85
CA HIS A 168 -11.45 1.78 15.29
C HIS A 168 -10.11 1.23 14.81
N MET A 169 -9.35 2.01 14.04
CA MET A 169 -8.01 1.63 13.58
C MET A 169 -7.05 1.37 14.74
N ILE A 170 -7.08 2.19 15.79
CA ILE A 170 -6.25 2.00 16.99
C ILE A 170 -6.58 0.70 17.71
N THR A 171 -7.87 0.33 17.76
CA THR A 171 -8.32 -0.95 18.33
C THR A 171 -7.73 -2.15 17.55
N TRP A 172 -7.58 -2.04 16.22
CA TRP A 172 -6.88 -3.05 15.42
C TRP A 172 -5.37 -3.00 15.63
N LEU A 173 -4.75 -1.83 15.52
CA LEU A 173 -3.29 -1.66 15.55
C LEU A 173 -2.68 -2.06 16.91
N PHE A 174 -3.34 -1.78 18.02
CA PHE A 174 -2.84 -2.12 19.35
C PHE A 174 -3.21 -3.53 19.81
N SER A 175 -4.03 -4.26 19.04
CA SER A 175 -4.12 -5.71 19.18
C SER A 175 -2.84 -6.39 18.66
N ASP A 176 -2.72 -7.71 18.83
CA ASP A 176 -1.56 -8.44 18.30
C ASP A 176 -1.45 -8.38 16.77
N ARG A 177 -2.52 -8.00 16.06
CA ARG A 177 -2.45 -7.76 14.61
C ARG A 177 -1.48 -6.64 14.22
N GLY A 178 -1.15 -5.71 15.13
CA GLY A 178 -0.17 -4.66 14.84
C GLY A 178 1.28 -5.15 14.71
N THR A 179 1.58 -6.36 15.16
CA THR A 179 2.94 -6.90 15.22
C THR A 179 3.01 -8.29 14.58
N ILE A 180 3.81 -8.40 13.51
CA ILE A 180 3.95 -9.62 12.71
C ILE A 180 5.43 -9.91 12.46
N LYS A 181 5.75 -11.19 12.21
CA LYS A 181 7.10 -11.64 11.78
C LYS A 181 7.14 -12.27 10.40
N SER A 182 6.00 -12.37 9.72
CA SER A 182 5.90 -13.03 8.41
C SER A 182 4.84 -12.36 7.55
N TYR A 183 5.23 -11.90 6.36
CA TYR A 183 4.26 -11.38 5.39
C TYR A 183 3.33 -12.48 4.85
N ARG A 184 3.73 -13.76 4.93
CA ARG A 184 2.95 -14.91 4.41
C ARG A 184 1.67 -15.20 5.20
N LYS A 185 1.61 -14.70 6.43
CA LYS A 185 0.58 -15.05 7.42
C LYS A 185 -0.20 -13.83 7.91
N ILE A 186 -0.36 -12.83 7.03
CA ILE A 186 -1.21 -11.66 7.27
C ILE A 186 -2.40 -11.69 6.33
N GLU A 187 -3.52 -11.12 6.74
CA GLU A 187 -4.62 -10.81 5.83
C GLU A 187 -4.24 -9.60 4.95
N GLY A 188 -5.02 -9.34 3.91
CA GLY A 188 -4.89 -8.13 3.10
C GLY A 188 -6.25 -7.57 2.77
N PHE A 189 -6.35 -6.26 2.66
CA PHE A 189 -7.62 -5.58 2.43
C PHE A 189 -7.41 -4.41 1.48
N GLY A 190 -8.37 -4.18 0.58
CA GLY A 190 -8.38 -2.96 -0.25
C GLY A 190 -8.55 -1.68 0.58
N VAL A 191 -9.07 -1.81 1.81
CA VAL A 191 -9.49 -0.74 2.74
C VAL A 191 -10.64 0.08 2.17
N ASN A 192 -10.39 0.85 1.13
CA ASN A 192 -11.38 1.69 0.48
C ASN A 192 -12.44 0.83 -0.22
N THR A 193 -13.63 1.39 -0.33
CA THR A 193 -14.66 0.89 -1.23
C THR A 193 -14.30 1.32 -2.66
N TYR A 194 -14.40 0.40 -3.61
CA TYR A 194 -14.29 0.67 -5.04
C TYR A 194 -15.65 0.43 -5.70
N VAL A 195 -15.76 0.69 -7.00
CA VAL A 195 -16.93 0.35 -7.80
C VAL A 195 -16.55 -0.68 -8.84
N TRP A 196 -17.35 -1.73 -8.96
CA TRP A 196 -17.36 -2.67 -10.07
C TRP A 196 -18.51 -2.34 -11.01
N VAL A 197 -18.23 -2.30 -12.31
CA VAL A 197 -19.23 -2.03 -13.35
C VAL A 197 -19.23 -3.14 -14.37
N ASN A 198 -20.39 -3.74 -14.62
CA ASN A 198 -20.53 -4.84 -15.58
C ASN A 198 -20.81 -4.35 -17.02
N ASN A 199 -20.89 -5.27 -17.98
CA ASN A 199 -21.14 -4.96 -19.40
C ASN A 199 -22.49 -4.28 -19.69
N GLN A 200 -23.42 -4.32 -18.73
CA GLN A 200 -24.73 -3.66 -18.77
C GLN A 200 -24.69 -2.25 -18.19
N GLY A 201 -23.57 -1.82 -17.58
CA GLY A 201 -23.45 -0.56 -16.86
C GLY A 201 -23.96 -0.60 -15.42
N GLU A 202 -24.28 -1.79 -14.87
CA GLU A 202 -24.73 -1.90 -13.48
C GLU A 202 -23.54 -1.77 -12.53
N ARG A 203 -23.70 -0.91 -11.53
CA ARG A 203 -22.66 -0.51 -10.59
C ARG A 203 -22.85 -1.17 -9.23
N HIS A 204 -21.77 -1.73 -8.69
CA HIS A 204 -21.72 -2.35 -7.37
C HIS A 204 -20.54 -1.80 -6.60
N PHE A 205 -20.76 -1.37 -5.36
CA PHE A 205 -19.65 -1.13 -4.45
C PHE A 205 -18.98 -2.46 -4.08
N VAL A 206 -17.65 -2.43 -3.98
CA VAL A 206 -16.84 -3.61 -3.70
C VAL A 206 -15.76 -3.33 -2.65
N LYS A 207 -15.60 -4.26 -1.69
CA LYS A 207 -14.43 -4.33 -0.79
C LYS A 207 -13.67 -5.62 -1.03
N TYR A 208 -12.34 -5.54 -1.07
CA TYR A 208 -11.44 -6.66 -1.34
C TYR A 208 -10.81 -7.23 -0.05
N HIS A 209 -10.71 -8.55 0.03
CA HIS A 209 -10.22 -9.31 1.18
C HIS A 209 -9.29 -10.44 0.73
N TRP A 210 -8.02 -10.39 1.10
CA TRP A 210 -7.03 -11.46 0.92
C TRP A 210 -6.94 -12.30 2.19
N LYS A 211 -7.15 -13.61 2.06
CA LYS A 211 -7.05 -14.57 3.16
C LYS A 211 -5.83 -15.48 2.94
N PRO A 212 -4.82 -15.48 3.83
CA PRO A 212 -3.63 -16.31 3.68
C PRO A 212 -3.97 -17.79 3.86
N LEU A 213 -3.52 -18.65 2.95
CA LEU A 213 -3.70 -20.10 3.07
C LEU A 213 -2.84 -20.71 4.19
N ALA A 214 -1.74 -20.05 4.53
CA ALA A 214 -0.86 -20.46 5.63
C ALA A 214 -1.43 -20.15 7.03
N GLY A 215 -2.65 -19.58 7.09
CA GLY A 215 -3.26 -19.08 8.32
C GLY A 215 -2.76 -17.69 8.71
N LEU A 216 -3.44 -17.08 9.68
CA LEU A 216 -3.03 -15.81 10.29
C LEU A 216 -2.07 -16.10 11.46
N GLU A 217 -0.97 -15.36 11.54
CA GLU A 217 -0.05 -15.41 12.68
C GLU A 217 0.40 -13.99 13.06
N THR A 218 0.35 -13.72 14.36
CA THR A 218 0.81 -12.49 15.00
C THR A 218 1.87 -12.82 16.05
N ILE A 219 2.59 -11.80 16.52
CA ILE A 219 3.51 -11.92 17.64
C ILE A 219 3.16 -10.90 18.71
N THR A 220 3.54 -11.19 19.95
CA THR A 220 3.34 -10.25 21.08
C THR A 220 4.27 -9.04 20.95
N ARG A 221 3.99 -7.98 21.72
CA ARG A 221 4.89 -6.81 21.83
C ARG A 221 6.30 -7.22 22.25
N ASP A 222 6.43 -8.12 23.21
CA ASP A 222 7.74 -8.50 23.76
C ASP A 222 8.57 -9.30 22.75
N GLU A 223 7.96 -10.25 22.03
CA GLU A 223 8.61 -10.96 20.93
C GLU A 223 8.99 -9.98 19.80
N SER A 224 8.11 -9.04 19.48
CA SER A 224 8.37 -7.99 18.48
C SER A 224 9.61 -7.15 18.83
N MET A 225 9.75 -6.73 20.09
CA MET A 225 10.90 -5.93 20.56
C MET A 225 12.22 -6.72 20.50
N ILE A 226 12.20 -8.00 20.89
CA ILE A 226 13.37 -8.87 20.81
C ILE A 226 13.82 -9.01 19.36
N LEU A 227 12.89 -9.39 18.47
CA LEU A 227 13.18 -9.58 17.05
C LEU A 227 13.62 -8.30 16.35
N ALA A 228 13.09 -7.14 16.75
CA ALA A 228 13.52 -5.85 16.20
C ALA A 228 15.01 -5.58 16.44
N GLY A 229 15.59 -6.13 17.51
CA GLY A 229 17.03 -6.06 17.79
C GLY A 229 17.83 -7.20 17.17
N THR A 230 17.32 -8.44 17.23
CA THR A 230 18.09 -9.64 16.83
C THR A 230 18.00 -10.00 15.36
N ASP A 231 16.85 -9.76 14.70
CA ASP A 231 16.65 -9.97 13.26
C ASP A 231 15.64 -8.94 12.71
N PRO A 232 16.05 -7.68 12.48
CA PRO A 232 15.17 -6.62 12.02
C PRO A 232 14.58 -6.87 10.62
N ASP A 233 15.10 -7.87 9.89
CA ASP A 233 14.68 -8.23 8.53
C ASP A 233 13.83 -9.51 8.48
N ILE A 234 13.35 -10.02 9.63
CA ILE A 234 12.76 -11.36 9.73
C ILE A 234 11.60 -11.62 8.76
N ALA A 235 10.69 -10.65 8.55
CA ALA A 235 9.54 -10.86 7.65
C ALA A 235 9.98 -10.85 6.18
N THR A 236 10.95 -10.01 5.85
CA THR A 236 11.60 -9.95 4.54
C THR A 236 12.37 -11.23 4.24
N ARG A 237 13.16 -11.72 5.21
CA ARG A 237 13.92 -12.97 5.15
C ARG A 237 12.98 -14.16 4.97
N ASP A 238 11.92 -14.24 5.78
CA ASP A 238 10.91 -15.30 5.69
C ASP A 238 10.24 -15.37 4.31
N LEU A 239 9.88 -14.21 3.73
CA LEU A 239 9.34 -14.15 2.36
C LEU A 239 10.35 -14.65 1.33
N TYR A 240 11.58 -14.14 1.37
CA TYR A 240 12.63 -14.47 0.42
C TYR A 240 13.03 -15.94 0.51
N ASP A 241 13.35 -16.44 1.70
CA ASP A 241 13.80 -17.82 1.93
C ASP A 241 12.73 -18.83 1.51
N THR A 242 11.45 -18.52 1.73
CA THR A 242 10.36 -19.39 1.28
C THR A 242 10.37 -19.55 -0.24
N LEU A 243 10.41 -18.43 -0.96
CA LEU A 243 10.38 -18.43 -2.42
C LEU A 243 11.66 -18.98 -3.03
N ASN A 244 12.82 -18.66 -2.43
CA ASN A 244 14.13 -19.14 -2.88
C ASN A 244 14.29 -20.65 -2.70
N ASN A 245 13.61 -21.24 -1.71
CA ASN A 245 13.52 -22.69 -1.52
C ASN A 245 12.46 -23.37 -2.42
N GLY A 246 11.93 -22.67 -3.43
CA GLY A 246 10.96 -23.23 -4.39
C GLY A 246 9.56 -23.45 -3.82
N LYS A 247 9.25 -22.93 -2.63
CA LYS A 247 7.91 -22.99 -2.04
C LYS A 247 7.08 -21.80 -2.52
N THR A 248 5.78 -21.99 -2.62
CA THR A 248 4.82 -20.93 -2.96
C THR A 248 4.16 -20.34 -1.72
N ILE A 249 3.60 -19.15 -1.89
CA ILE A 249 2.81 -18.46 -0.86
C ILE A 249 1.48 -18.10 -1.50
N GLU A 250 0.38 -18.45 -0.84
CA GLU A 250 -0.94 -18.36 -1.43
C GLU A 250 -1.91 -17.53 -0.60
N TYR A 251 -2.71 -16.72 -1.29
CA TYR A 251 -3.84 -15.97 -0.72
C TYR A 251 -5.08 -16.17 -1.58
N ASP A 252 -6.22 -16.48 -0.95
CA ASP A 252 -7.51 -16.42 -1.64
C ASP A 252 -8.04 -14.99 -1.61
N LEU A 253 -8.46 -14.47 -2.76
CA LEU A 253 -9.19 -13.22 -2.88
C LEU A 253 -10.68 -13.46 -2.68
N PHE A 254 -11.27 -12.68 -1.79
CA PHE A 254 -12.70 -12.56 -1.60
C PHE A 254 -13.13 -11.11 -1.81
N VAL A 255 -14.41 -10.93 -2.14
CA VAL A 255 -15.04 -9.61 -2.20
C VAL A 255 -16.35 -9.59 -1.42
N GLN A 256 -16.69 -8.43 -0.89
CA GLN A 256 -18.06 -8.09 -0.50
C GLN A 256 -18.64 -7.19 -1.58
N LEU A 257 -19.94 -7.33 -1.85
CA LEU A 257 -20.64 -6.56 -2.88
C LEU A 257 -21.89 -5.91 -2.28
N MET A 258 -22.07 -4.63 -2.56
CA MET A 258 -23.24 -3.84 -2.18
C MET A 258 -23.76 -3.13 -3.43
N LYS A 259 -25.07 -3.05 -3.63
CA LYS A 259 -25.61 -2.26 -4.75
C LYS A 259 -25.49 -0.78 -4.42
N GLU A 260 -25.17 0.05 -5.42
CA GLU A 260 -24.91 1.48 -5.20
C GLU A 260 -26.10 2.22 -4.53
N HIS A 261 -27.34 1.83 -4.83
CA HIS A 261 -28.52 2.45 -4.20
C HIS A 261 -28.77 2.03 -2.74
N GLU A 262 -28.09 1.00 -2.24
CA GLU A 262 -28.18 0.55 -0.84
C GLU A 262 -27.25 1.37 0.08
N GLU A 263 -26.51 2.35 -0.46
CA GLU A 263 -25.56 3.18 0.30
C GLU A 263 -26.18 3.81 1.56
N LEU A 264 -27.40 4.35 1.41
CA LEU A 264 -28.11 5.10 2.44
C LEU A 264 -28.92 4.22 3.40
N ASP A 265 -28.93 2.89 3.20
CA ASP A 265 -29.69 1.95 4.02
C ASP A 265 -28.90 1.48 5.27
N ASN A 266 -27.63 1.89 5.38
CA ASN A 266 -26.72 1.46 6.44
C ASN A 266 -26.64 2.49 7.58
N ASP A 267 -26.32 2.01 8.79
CA ASP A 267 -26.03 2.83 9.98
C ASP A 267 -24.59 3.35 10.03
N PHE A 268 -23.80 3.04 8.99
CA PHE A 268 -22.48 3.57 8.71
C PHE A 268 -22.41 4.01 7.25
N ASP A 269 -21.51 4.94 6.94
CA ASP A 269 -21.21 5.31 5.55
C ASP A 269 -20.34 4.21 4.89
N PRO A 270 -20.81 3.52 3.83
CA PRO A 270 -20.06 2.45 3.18
C PRO A 270 -18.75 2.92 2.51
N LEU A 271 -18.59 4.23 2.31
CA LEU A 271 -17.42 4.87 1.72
C LEU A 271 -16.48 5.47 2.78
N ASP A 272 -16.81 5.38 4.08
CA ASP A 272 -15.90 5.77 5.16
C ASP A 272 -14.80 4.69 5.34
N ALA A 273 -13.56 5.04 5.02
CA ALA A 273 -12.39 4.16 5.19
C ALA A 273 -12.10 3.75 6.64
N THR A 274 -12.77 4.35 7.64
CA THR A 274 -12.70 3.94 9.05
C THR A 274 -13.69 2.81 9.39
N LYS A 275 -14.50 2.36 8.43
CA LYS A 275 -15.57 1.37 8.60
C LYS A 275 -15.33 0.08 7.82
N VAL A 276 -15.72 -1.04 8.43
CA VAL A 276 -15.88 -2.33 7.75
C VAL A 276 -17.34 -2.56 7.41
N TRP A 277 -17.59 -3.40 6.41
CA TRP A 277 -18.92 -3.91 6.12
C TRP A 277 -19.13 -5.22 6.88
N PRO A 278 -20.18 -5.34 7.73
CA PRO A 278 -20.42 -6.57 8.47
C PRO A 278 -20.59 -7.76 7.52
N GLU A 279 -19.77 -8.81 7.68
CA GLU A 279 -19.82 -10.02 6.83
C GLU A 279 -21.18 -10.73 6.89
N ARG A 280 -21.95 -10.53 7.98
CA ARG A 280 -23.33 -11.02 8.11
C ARG A 280 -24.31 -10.38 7.12
N LEU A 281 -24.07 -9.12 6.75
CA LEU A 281 -24.91 -8.35 5.82
C LEU A 281 -24.40 -8.53 4.39
N TYR A 282 -23.07 -8.47 4.23
CA TYR A 282 -22.39 -8.57 2.96
C TYR A 282 -21.39 -9.73 3.01
N PRO A 283 -21.81 -10.97 2.68
CA PRO A 283 -20.97 -12.16 2.80
C PRO A 283 -19.81 -12.14 1.80
N LEU A 284 -18.71 -12.79 2.19
CA LEU A 284 -17.52 -12.93 1.35
C LEU A 284 -17.77 -13.88 0.17
N ILE A 285 -17.52 -13.38 -1.04
CA ILE A 285 -17.59 -14.14 -2.29
C ILE A 285 -16.17 -14.38 -2.78
N LYS A 286 -15.76 -15.66 -2.89
CA LYS A 286 -14.44 -16.01 -3.42
C LYS A 286 -14.32 -15.58 -4.88
N VAL A 287 -13.22 -14.93 -5.24
CA VAL A 287 -12.92 -14.49 -6.61
C VAL A 287 -11.87 -15.39 -7.24
N GLY A 288 -10.75 -15.61 -6.57
CA GLY A 288 -9.61 -16.32 -7.12
C GLY A 288 -8.50 -16.51 -6.10
N ARG A 289 -7.32 -16.91 -6.58
CA ARG A 289 -6.15 -17.18 -5.76
C ARG A 289 -4.92 -16.49 -6.34
N LEU A 290 -4.20 -15.78 -5.49
CA LEU A 290 -2.86 -15.30 -5.74
C LEU A 290 -1.85 -16.34 -5.27
N THR A 291 -0.93 -16.74 -6.15
CA THR A 291 0.20 -17.63 -5.83
C THR A 291 1.51 -16.90 -6.10
N LEU A 292 2.22 -16.49 -5.05
CA LEU A 292 3.58 -15.95 -5.15
C LEU A 292 4.55 -17.12 -5.30
N ASN A 293 5.34 -17.11 -6.36
CA ASN A 293 6.16 -18.25 -6.78
C ASN A 293 7.57 -17.87 -7.24
N ARG A 294 7.92 -16.57 -7.22
CA ARG A 294 9.23 -16.12 -7.66
C ARG A 294 9.70 -14.91 -6.84
N ALA A 295 10.87 -15.04 -6.22
CA ALA A 295 11.56 -13.92 -5.61
C ALA A 295 12.10 -12.94 -6.68
N PRO A 296 12.25 -11.65 -6.37
CA PRO A 296 12.99 -10.71 -7.21
C PRO A 296 14.43 -11.21 -7.42
N LYS A 297 14.97 -11.01 -8.63
CA LYS A 297 16.39 -11.25 -8.94
C LYS A 297 17.26 -10.09 -8.46
N ASP A 298 16.75 -8.87 -8.56
CA ASP A 298 17.41 -7.66 -8.05
C ASP A 298 16.42 -6.81 -7.26
N PHE A 299 16.71 -6.61 -5.97
CA PHE A 299 15.82 -5.88 -5.07
C PHE A 299 15.62 -4.43 -5.51
N PHE A 300 16.66 -3.76 -6.01
CA PHE A 300 16.57 -2.33 -6.32
C PHE A 300 15.65 -2.08 -7.53
N THR A 301 15.90 -2.75 -8.64
CA THR A 301 15.18 -2.57 -9.90
C THR A 301 13.78 -3.18 -9.89
N GLU A 302 13.54 -4.25 -9.12
CA GLU A 302 12.22 -4.91 -9.05
C GLU A 302 11.39 -4.46 -7.83
N VAL A 303 11.97 -4.21 -6.65
CA VAL A 303 11.22 -3.87 -5.42
C VAL A 303 11.30 -2.39 -5.07
N GLU A 304 12.50 -1.83 -4.99
CA GLU A 304 12.68 -0.42 -4.62
C GLU A 304 12.04 0.50 -5.67
N GLN A 305 12.22 0.19 -6.94
CA GLN A 305 11.67 0.96 -8.07
C GLN A 305 10.22 0.64 -8.42
N ALA A 306 9.59 -0.34 -7.77
CA ALA A 306 8.17 -0.64 -7.99
C ALA A 306 7.28 0.56 -7.66
N ALA A 307 6.31 0.82 -8.52
CA ALA A 307 5.33 1.88 -8.40
C ALA A 307 3.93 1.28 -8.48
N PHE A 308 3.12 1.53 -7.46
CA PHE A 308 1.72 1.11 -7.39
C PHE A 308 0.86 2.35 -7.21
N CYS A 309 -0.30 2.43 -7.84
CA CYS A 309 -1.17 3.60 -7.70
C CYS A 309 -2.64 3.19 -7.73
N PRO A 310 -3.47 3.56 -6.74
CA PRO A 310 -4.91 3.31 -6.79
C PRO A 310 -5.63 3.88 -8.02
N ALA A 311 -5.02 4.82 -8.75
CA ALA A 311 -5.54 5.34 -10.02
C ALA A 311 -5.19 4.49 -11.24
N ASN A 312 -4.37 3.44 -11.10
CA ASN A 312 -4.18 2.42 -12.13
C ASN A 312 -5.39 1.50 -12.13
N LEU A 313 -6.50 2.04 -12.65
CA LEU A 313 -7.77 1.40 -12.84
C LEU A 313 -7.87 0.91 -14.30
N ILE A 314 -8.73 -0.06 -14.53
CA ILE A 314 -9.00 -0.66 -15.84
C ILE A 314 -10.52 -0.72 -16.06
N PRO A 315 -11.00 -0.91 -17.31
CA PRO A 315 -12.43 -1.07 -17.57
C PRO A 315 -13.11 -2.05 -16.61
N GLY A 316 -14.27 -1.66 -16.10
CA GLY A 316 -15.04 -2.41 -15.10
C GLY A 316 -14.64 -2.23 -13.64
N ILE A 317 -13.59 -1.44 -13.33
CA ILE A 317 -13.21 -1.08 -11.96
C ILE A 317 -13.02 0.43 -11.87
N GLU A 318 -13.76 1.08 -10.99
CA GLU A 318 -13.72 2.53 -10.79
C GLU A 318 -13.44 2.89 -9.32
N ALA A 319 -13.02 4.13 -9.09
CA ALA A 319 -12.94 4.69 -7.75
C ALA A 319 -14.35 5.03 -7.23
N SER A 320 -14.59 4.84 -5.93
CA SER A 320 -15.79 5.37 -5.26
C SER A 320 -15.58 6.83 -4.83
N ASN A 321 -16.60 7.41 -4.20
CA ASN A 321 -16.55 8.77 -3.64
C ASN A 321 -15.87 8.84 -2.25
N ASP A 322 -15.23 7.76 -1.79
CA ASP A 322 -14.39 7.76 -0.57
C ASP A 322 -13.33 8.88 -0.65
N LYS A 323 -13.42 9.85 0.28
CA LYS A 323 -12.58 11.06 0.27
C LYS A 323 -11.10 10.76 0.48
N LEU A 324 -10.76 9.67 1.19
CA LEU A 324 -9.38 9.23 1.33
C LEU A 324 -8.90 8.62 0.01
N LEU A 325 -9.69 7.75 -0.61
CA LEU A 325 -9.35 7.15 -1.91
C LEU A 325 -9.09 8.22 -2.96
N GLN A 326 -9.95 9.24 -3.05
CA GLN A 326 -9.85 10.33 -4.04
C GLN A 326 -8.50 11.05 -3.99
N GLY A 327 -7.99 11.39 -2.79
CA GLY A 327 -6.65 12.00 -2.68
C GLY A 327 -5.51 11.05 -3.04
N ARG A 328 -5.68 9.74 -2.79
CA ARG A 328 -4.70 8.71 -3.18
C ARG A 328 -4.58 8.57 -4.69
N LEU A 329 -5.64 8.83 -5.46
CA LEU A 329 -5.59 8.78 -6.93
C LEU A 329 -4.54 9.74 -7.51
N PHE A 330 -4.32 10.89 -6.87
CA PHE A 330 -3.29 11.85 -7.25
C PHE A 330 -1.92 11.53 -6.62
N ALA A 331 -1.88 11.35 -5.31
CA ALA A 331 -0.64 11.43 -4.53
C ALA A 331 0.43 10.40 -4.91
N TYR A 332 0.02 9.21 -5.38
CA TYR A 332 0.94 8.12 -5.65
C TYR A 332 1.79 8.38 -6.91
N HIS A 333 1.16 8.69 -8.04
CA HIS A 333 1.89 9.02 -9.28
C HIS A 333 2.73 10.30 -9.10
N ASP A 334 2.23 11.30 -8.37
CA ASP A 334 2.99 12.50 -8.05
C ASP A 334 4.31 12.18 -7.30
N SER A 335 4.19 11.44 -6.19
CA SER A 335 5.36 11.00 -5.41
C SER A 335 6.33 10.13 -6.23
N GLN A 336 5.82 9.30 -7.14
CA GLN A 336 6.63 8.43 -7.98
C GLN A 336 7.44 9.20 -9.03
N ARG A 337 6.84 10.22 -9.66
CA ARG A 337 7.56 11.09 -10.61
C ARG A 337 8.75 11.78 -9.94
N TYR A 338 8.59 12.21 -8.69
CA TYR A 338 9.70 12.74 -7.89
C TYR A 338 10.74 11.66 -7.56
N ARG A 339 10.29 10.51 -7.02
CA ARG A 339 11.17 9.49 -6.44
C ARG A 339 12.00 8.71 -7.46
N ILE A 340 11.41 8.35 -8.59
CA ILE A 340 11.99 7.45 -9.60
C ILE A 340 11.95 8.01 -11.03
N GLY A 341 11.61 9.30 -11.16
CA GLY A 341 11.67 10.04 -12.41
C GLY A 341 10.38 10.01 -13.22
N LYS A 342 10.29 10.91 -14.21
CA LYS A 342 9.10 11.09 -15.06
C LYS A 342 8.67 9.82 -15.80
N ASN A 343 9.64 9.06 -16.32
CA ASN A 343 9.41 7.89 -17.19
C ASN A 343 9.45 6.57 -16.41
N PHE A 344 9.07 6.58 -15.13
CA PHE A 344 9.19 5.41 -14.25
C PHE A 344 8.36 4.20 -14.70
N GLU A 345 7.32 4.42 -15.50
CA GLU A 345 6.49 3.39 -16.10
C GLU A 345 7.25 2.55 -17.13
N GLN A 346 8.39 3.03 -17.63
CA GLN A 346 9.26 2.28 -18.54
C GLN A 346 10.15 1.26 -17.81
N LEU A 347 10.30 1.38 -16.49
CA LEU A 347 11.04 0.41 -15.67
C LEU A 347 10.33 -0.95 -15.71
N GLN A 348 11.10 -2.03 -15.79
CA GLN A 348 10.56 -3.37 -16.13
C GLN A 348 9.44 -3.87 -15.22
N VAL A 349 9.52 -3.58 -13.92
CA VAL A 349 8.46 -3.97 -12.95
C VAL A 349 7.19 -3.13 -13.10
N ASN A 350 7.29 -1.89 -13.59
CA ASN A 350 6.17 -0.96 -13.75
C ASN A 350 5.53 -1.06 -15.15
N LYS A 351 6.29 -1.52 -16.14
CA LYS A 351 5.88 -1.58 -17.54
C LYS A 351 4.65 -2.49 -17.73
N PRO A 352 3.58 -2.02 -18.37
CA PRO A 352 2.46 -2.87 -18.78
C PRO A 352 2.92 -4.00 -19.71
N LYS A 353 2.20 -5.14 -19.68
CA LYS A 353 2.42 -6.27 -20.61
C LYS A 353 1.62 -6.16 -21.90
N VAL A 354 1.08 -4.97 -22.16
CA VAL A 354 0.35 -4.60 -23.38
C VAL A 354 1.08 -3.46 -24.08
N GLN A 355 0.75 -3.22 -25.34
CA GLN A 355 1.28 -2.07 -26.07
C GLN A 355 0.77 -0.77 -25.45
N VAL A 356 1.68 0.18 -25.21
CA VAL A 356 1.35 1.54 -24.79
C VAL A 356 1.51 2.44 -26.00
N ASP A 357 0.44 3.10 -26.41
CA ASP A 357 0.40 3.97 -27.59
C ASP A 357 -0.26 5.31 -27.22
N ASN A 358 0.54 6.36 -27.12
CA ASN A 358 0.10 7.70 -26.71
C ASN A 358 1.04 8.79 -27.29
N ASN A 359 0.72 10.05 -26.98
CA ASN A 359 1.45 11.23 -27.43
C ASN A 359 2.43 11.82 -26.39
N ILE A 360 2.71 11.10 -25.31
CA ILE A 360 3.69 11.56 -24.29
C ILE A 360 5.11 11.40 -24.86
N GLU A 361 5.98 12.36 -24.59
CA GLU A 361 7.37 12.38 -25.09
C GLU A 361 8.38 12.92 -24.08
N ASP A 362 9.68 12.75 -24.36
CA ASP A 362 10.81 13.34 -23.65
C ASP A 362 10.94 13.02 -22.15
N GLY A 363 11.73 13.85 -21.45
CA GLY A 363 12.02 13.74 -20.02
C GLY A 363 13.19 12.82 -19.70
N ALA A 364 13.67 12.93 -18.45
CA ALA A 364 14.85 12.22 -18.00
C ALA A 364 14.74 10.70 -18.20
N MET A 365 15.83 10.10 -18.69
CA MET A 365 15.96 8.65 -18.92
C MET A 365 14.81 8.04 -19.73
N ASN A 366 14.37 8.72 -20.80
CA ASN A 366 13.42 8.15 -21.75
C ASN A 366 14.12 7.08 -22.60
N TYR A 367 13.70 5.81 -22.49
CA TYR A 367 14.21 4.70 -23.30
C TYR A 367 13.26 4.32 -24.44
N HIS A 368 12.08 4.93 -24.51
CA HIS A 368 11.14 4.68 -25.58
C HIS A 368 11.59 5.41 -26.86
N ILE A 369 11.81 4.64 -27.92
CA ILE A 369 12.10 5.17 -29.25
C ILE A 369 10.76 5.42 -29.95
N ARG A 370 10.36 6.69 -30.06
CA ARG A 370 9.20 7.10 -30.87
C ARG A 370 9.57 7.03 -32.34
N GLU A 371 8.70 6.41 -33.13
CA GLU A 371 8.80 6.42 -34.59
C GLU A 371 7.86 7.49 -35.18
N GLY A 372 8.27 8.08 -36.31
CA GLY A 372 7.48 9.08 -37.01
C GLY A 372 7.59 10.50 -36.45
N LYS A 373 6.81 11.40 -37.04
CA LYS A 373 6.88 12.87 -36.81
C LYS A 373 5.68 13.45 -36.06
N VAL A 374 4.81 12.61 -35.50
CA VAL A 374 3.54 13.01 -34.89
C VAL A 374 3.50 12.64 -33.41
N ASN A 375 3.21 13.64 -32.59
CA ASN A 375 3.10 13.59 -31.13
C ASN A 375 1.93 14.46 -30.62
N TYR A 376 0.96 14.79 -31.49
CA TYR A 376 -0.17 15.67 -31.17
C TYR A 376 -1.47 15.14 -31.78
N LYS A 377 -2.61 15.61 -31.25
CA LYS A 377 -3.95 15.25 -31.72
C LYS A 377 -4.88 16.47 -31.64
N PRO A 378 -5.77 16.71 -32.63
CA PRO A 378 -5.93 15.95 -33.87
C PRO A 378 -4.78 16.16 -34.86
N ASN A 379 -4.53 15.20 -35.77
CA ASN A 379 -3.49 15.30 -36.79
C ASN A 379 -3.86 14.60 -38.11
N SER A 380 -3.36 15.10 -39.24
CA SER A 380 -3.53 14.46 -40.57
C SER A 380 -2.26 13.77 -41.06
N LEU A 381 -1.13 13.93 -40.38
CA LEU A 381 0.18 13.41 -40.80
C LEU A 381 0.39 11.92 -40.46
N ASN A 382 -0.46 11.36 -39.59
CA ASN A 382 -0.46 9.95 -39.20
C ASN A 382 -1.90 9.43 -39.05
N ASP A 383 -2.81 9.86 -39.94
CA ASP A 383 -4.22 9.45 -39.94
C ASP A 383 -4.90 9.56 -38.55
N ASN A 384 -4.57 10.64 -37.83
CA ASN A 384 -5.06 10.94 -36.49
C ASN A 384 -4.70 9.89 -35.40
N ARG A 385 -3.72 9.01 -35.65
CA ARG A 385 -3.24 8.01 -34.69
C ARG A 385 -2.33 8.63 -33.61
N PRO A 386 -2.32 8.08 -32.39
CA PRO A 386 -3.22 7.03 -31.89
C PRO A 386 -4.68 7.48 -31.79
N ILE A 387 -5.60 6.60 -32.21
CA ILE A 387 -7.04 6.85 -32.16
C ILE A 387 -7.58 6.49 -30.77
N GLU A 388 -8.65 7.19 -30.37
CA GLU A 388 -9.35 6.83 -29.13
C GLU A 388 -10.01 5.47 -29.28
N ASN A 389 -10.01 4.68 -28.20
CA ASN A 389 -10.88 3.50 -28.13
C ASN A 389 -12.34 3.94 -28.22
N LYS A 390 -13.20 3.14 -28.86
CA LYS A 390 -14.62 3.45 -28.96
C LYS A 390 -15.21 3.61 -27.56
N GLU A 391 -15.81 4.76 -27.30
CA GLU A 391 -16.48 5.07 -26.05
C GLU A 391 -17.60 4.05 -25.81
N GLN A 392 -17.47 3.26 -24.76
CA GLN A 392 -18.58 2.42 -24.28
C GLN A 392 -19.45 3.31 -23.40
N ASN A 393 -20.26 4.17 -24.02
CA ASN A 393 -21.12 5.18 -23.37
C ASN A 393 -22.24 4.54 -22.52
N LYS A 394 -21.88 3.81 -21.45
CA LYS A 394 -22.84 3.07 -20.61
C LYS A 394 -22.84 3.48 -19.13
N ASN A 395 -21.86 4.27 -18.67
CA ASN A 395 -21.60 4.46 -17.24
C ASN A 395 -21.67 5.93 -16.79
N MET A 396 -22.57 6.73 -17.37
CA MET A 396 -22.76 8.11 -16.90
C MET A 396 -23.39 8.10 -15.50
N VAL A 397 -22.73 8.73 -14.54
CA VAL A 397 -23.26 8.93 -13.19
C VAL A 397 -23.86 10.33 -13.10
N PHE A 398 -25.12 10.42 -12.69
CA PHE A 398 -25.74 11.71 -12.36
C PHE A 398 -25.26 12.17 -10.98
N ILE A 399 -24.80 13.42 -10.88
CA ILE A 399 -24.32 14.02 -9.64
C ILE A 399 -25.06 15.34 -9.42
N GLU A 400 -25.60 15.53 -8.21
CA GLU A 400 -26.20 16.79 -7.77
C GLU A 400 -25.66 17.20 -6.39
N GLY A 401 -25.66 18.50 -6.09
CA GLY A 401 -25.24 19.00 -4.77
C GLY A 401 -24.60 20.37 -4.80
N LYS A 402 -24.13 20.82 -3.63
CA LYS A 402 -23.36 22.06 -3.45
C LYS A 402 -21.87 21.74 -3.33
N ILE A 403 -21.02 22.54 -3.98
CA ILE A 403 -19.57 22.48 -3.79
C ILE A 403 -19.24 23.04 -2.40
N GLN A 404 -18.67 22.22 -1.51
CA GLN A 404 -18.44 22.56 -0.11
C GLN A 404 -17.35 21.70 0.53
N ARG A 405 -16.86 22.13 1.70
CA ARG A 405 -15.95 21.35 2.56
C ARG A 405 -16.68 20.94 3.83
N ASN A 406 -17.23 19.72 3.84
CA ASN A 406 -17.99 19.19 4.97
C ASN A 406 -17.50 17.80 5.36
N ASN A 407 -17.78 17.42 6.61
CA ASN A 407 -17.69 16.03 7.05
C ASN A 407 -18.77 15.17 6.35
N ILE A 408 -18.61 13.85 6.39
CA ILE A 408 -19.69 12.93 5.97
C ILE A 408 -20.87 12.99 6.97
N PRO A 409 -22.11 12.73 6.55
CA PRO A 409 -23.27 12.82 7.43
C PRO A 409 -23.27 11.82 8.60
N ILE A 410 -22.86 10.57 8.33
CA ILE A 410 -22.83 9.47 9.31
C ILE A 410 -21.36 9.14 9.61
N THR A 411 -20.80 9.76 10.65
CA THR A 411 -19.40 9.51 11.02
C THR A 411 -19.22 8.29 11.90
N ASP A 412 -20.12 8.06 12.86
CA ASP A 412 -20.08 6.98 13.86
C ASP A 412 -18.65 6.57 14.26
N ASP A 413 -17.96 7.43 15.00
CA ASP A 413 -16.52 7.25 15.26
C ASP A 413 -16.19 6.10 16.23
N PHE A 414 -17.19 5.52 16.91
CA PHE A 414 -16.97 4.67 18.09
C PHE A 414 -17.60 3.28 18.03
N SER A 415 -18.74 3.07 17.36
CA SER A 415 -19.50 1.82 17.51
C SER A 415 -18.73 0.60 17.01
N GLN A 416 -18.15 0.67 15.81
CA GLN A 416 -17.34 -0.45 15.26
C GLN A 416 -16.05 -0.72 16.04
N ALA A 417 -15.47 0.30 16.70
CA ALA A 417 -14.34 0.09 17.60
C ALA A 417 -14.75 -0.74 18.83
N GLY A 418 -15.93 -0.46 19.39
CA GLY A 418 -16.51 -1.24 20.48
C GLY A 418 -16.87 -2.66 20.06
N ASP A 419 -17.49 -2.83 18.89
CA ASP A 419 -17.79 -4.16 18.34
C ASP A 419 -16.51 -4.97 18.15
N ARG A 420 -15.44 -4.33 17.67
CA ARG A 420 -14.15 -4.99 17.51
C ARG A 420 -13.55 -5.43 18.85
N TYR A 421 -13.60 -4.57 19.87
CA TYR A 421 -13.13 -4.92 21.22
C TYR A 421 -13.89 -6.15 21.78
N ARG A 422 -15.21 -6.16 21.65
CA ARG A 422 -16.07 -7.26 22.13
C ARG A 422 -15.87 -8.56 21.34
N ALA A 423 -15.45 -8.48 20.09
CA ALA A 423 -15.17 -9.64 19.24
C ALA A 423 -13.83 -10.33 19.56
N PHE A 424 -12.93 -9.68 20.30
CA PHE A 424 -11.69 -10.30 20.75
C PHE A 424 -11.95 -11.35 21.83
N SER A 425 -11.16 -12.42 21.82
CA SER A 425 -11.05 -13.33 22.97
C SER A 425 -10.50 -12.59 24.19
N LYS A 426 -10.66 -13.16 25.39
CA LYS A 426 -10.20 -12.49 26.62
C LYS A 426 -8.71 -12.18 26.59
N ILE A 427 -7.89 -13.10 26.10
CA ILE A 427 -6.44 -12.89 25.98
C ILE A 427 -6.09 -11.77 25.00
N GLU A 428 -6.78 -11.68 23.86
CA GLU A 428 -6.60 -10.59 22.89
C GLU A 428 -7.03 -9.23 23.48
N GLN A 429 -8.10 -9.20 24.27
CA GLN A 429 -8.51 -8.00 25.01
C GLN A 429 -7.45 -7.59 26.03
N ASP A 430 -6.85 -8.56 26.73
CA ASP A 430 -5.80 -8.31 27.73
C ASP A 430 -4.53 -7.75 27.07
N HIS A 431 -4.08 -8.35 25.96
CA HIS A 431 -2.95 -7.84 25.18
C HIS A 431 -3.24 -6.45 24.62
N LEU A 432 -4.43 -6.20 24.07
CA LEU A 432 -4.80 -4.86 23.57
C LEU A 432 -4.70 -3.82 24.67
N VAL A 433 -5.28 -4.08 25.85
CA VAL A 433 -5.24 -3.16 26.99
C VAL A 433 -3.80 -2.93 27.46
N ASP A 434 -3.00 -3.99 27.59
CA ASP A 434 -1.59 -3.88 28.01
C ASP A 434 -0.76 -3.07 27.01
N ASN A 435 -0.94 -3.32 25.70
CA ASN A 435 -0.26 -2.57 24.64
C ASN A 435 -0.64 -1.09 24.64
N LEU A 436 -1.92 -0.77 24.86
CA LEU A 436 -2.40 0.62 24.96
C LEU A 436 -1.80 1.32 26.19
N ILE A 437 -1.78 0.65 27.34
CA ILE A 437 -1.23 1.21 28.58
C ILE A 437 0.27 1.47 28.44
N ASP A 438 1.05 0.51 27.95
CA ASP A 438 2.51 0.66 27.79
C ASP A 438 2.88 1.88 26.95
N ASP A 439 2.14 2.13 25.87
CA ASP A 439 2.41 3.25 24.99
C ASP A 439 1.92 4.58 25.59
N LEU A 440 0.71 4.60 26.17
CA LEU A 440 0.14 5.80 26.80
C LEU A 440 0.86 6.23 28.08
N LEU A 441 1.53 5.32 28.80
CA LEU A 441 2.34 5.67 29.98
C LEU A 441 3.50 6.63 29.65
N LYS A 442 3.91 6.70 28.37
CA LYS A 442 4.97 7.59 27.86
C LYS A 442 4.44 8.96 27.43
N VAL A 443 3.13 9.19 27.56
CA VAL A 443 2.40 10.35 27.04
C VAL A 443 1.93 11.26 28.17
N ASP A 444 1.79 12.56 27.91
CA ASP A 444 1.27 13.54 28.86
C ASP A 444 -0.16 13.23 29.32
N LYS A 445 -0.42 13.46 30.63
CA LYS A 445 -1.69 13.11 31.28
C LYS A 445 -2.94 13.69 30.61
N PHE A 446 -2.86 14.88 30.01
CA PHE A 446 -4.03 15.49 29.37
C PHE A 446 -4.41 14.77 28.08
N ILE A 447 -3.44 14.24 27.33
CA ILE A 447 -3.66 13.41 26.13
C ILE A 447 -4.17 12.03 26.57
N GLN A 448 -3.55 11.42 27.59
CA GLN A 448 -4.03 10.15 28.16
C GLN A 448 -5.52 10.20 28.54
N LYS A 449 -5.97 11.28 29.19
CA LYS A 449 -7.38 11.50 29.54
C LYS A 449 -8.28 11.56 28.30
N LYS A 450 -7.86 12.21 27.22
CA LYS A 450 -8.61 12.22 25.96
C LYS A 450 -8.70 10.83 25.34
N ALA A 451 -7.61 10.06 25.35
CA ALA A 451 -7.61 8.67 24.87
C ALA A 451 -8.62 7.80 25.63
N VAL A 452 -8.60 7.87 26.97
CA VAL A 452 -9.57 7.19 27.82
C VAL A 452 -11.01 7.59 27.48
N ILE A 453 -11.29 8.88 27.23
CA ILE A 453 -12.63 9.34 26.82
C ILE A 453 -13.06 8.69 25.50
N ASN A 454 -12.18 8.63 24.50
CA ASN A 454 -12.51 7.99 23.23
C ASN A 454 -12.77 6.48 23.40
N PHE A 455 -11.96 5.79 24.20
CA PHE A 455 -12.19 4.37 24.49
C PHE A 455 -13.44 4.12 25.32
N MET A 456 -13.78 4.98 26.28
CA MET A 456 -15.04 4.90 27.03
C MET A 456 -16.27 5.06 26.13
N LYS A 457 -16.16 5.89 25.08
CA LYS A 457 -17.24 6.06 24.08
C LYS A 457 -17.40 4.84 23.17
N SER A 458 -16.33 4.09 22.90
CA SER A 458 -16.42 2.86 22.10
C SER A 458 -16.88 1.66 22.94
N ASP A 459 -16.26 1.45 24.10
CA ASP A 459 -16.65 0.39 25.04
C ASP A 459 -16.26 0.76 26.49
N LYS A 460 -17.24 0.70 27.39
CA LYS A 460 -17.06 1.10 28.79
C LYS A 460 -16.04 0.22 29.53
N GLU A 461 -15.96 -1.07 29.23
CA GLU A 461 -14.96 -1.95 29.84
C GLU A 461 -13.55 -1.58 29.36
N LEU A 462 -13.35 -1.44 28.04
CA LEU A 462 -12.07 -1.04 27.46
C LEU A 462 -11.57 0.27 28.08
N GLY A 463 -12.42 1.31 28.07
CA GLY A 463 -12.08 2.61 28.64
C GLY A 463 -11.76 2.56 30.14
N THR A 464 -12.50 1.76 30.91
CA THR A 464 -12.24 1.59 32.35
C THR A 464 -10.91 0.89 32.60
N ARG A 465 -10.63 -0.20 31.89
CA ARG A 465 -9.39 -0.96 32.04
C ARG A 465 -8.14 -0.13 31.70
N VAL A 466 -8.20 0.64 30.62
CA VAL A 466 -7.10 1.55 30.23
C VAL A 466 -6.92 2.67 31.27
N LYS A 467 -8.02 3.28 31.72
CA LYS A 467 -7.98 4.31 32.78
C LYS A 467 -7.33 3.80 34.07
N ASP A 468 -7.76 2.63 34.53
CA ASP A 468 -7.26 2.03 35.78
C ASP A 468 -5.77 1.66 35.65
N GLY A 469 -5.35 1.13 34.50
CA GLY A 469 -3.94 0.85 34.20
C GLY A 469 -3.05 2.09 34.15
N LEU A 470 -3.59 3.22 33.68
CA LEU A 470 -2.91 4.53 33.68
C LEU A 470 -2.99 5.28 35.02
N LYS A 471 -3.77 4.76 35.99
CA LYS A 471 -4.00 5.37 37.31
C LYS A 471 -4.60 6.79 37.21
N LEU A 472 -5.63 6.95 36.38
CA LEU A 472 -6.32 8.23 36.09
C LEU A 472 -7.68 8.43 36.77
#